data_AF-A0A094IE25-F1
#
_entry.id   AF-A0A094IE25-F1
#
_cell.length_a   1.000
_cell.length_b   1.000
_cell.length_c   1.000
_cell.angle_alpha   90.00
_cell.angle_beta   90.00
_cell.angle_gamma   90.00
#
_symmetry.space_group_name_H-M   'P 1'
#
loop_
_entity.id
_entity.type
_entity.pdbx_description
1 polymer ?
#
loop_
_entity_poly.entity_id
_entity_poly.type
_entity_poly.pdbx_seq_one_letter_code
_entity_poly.pdbx_strand_id
1 'polypeptide(L)'
;MKLTVLAAAALACSTAAAFPITGDSVNCRSGPGTSYAVKKSYAKGHSVTITCQTGGTSVNGNSIWDKTSDGCYVADYYVKTGSSGYVKPKCGGGGGGNCSAPKSNAATVDLIAEFEGFVPKVYTDATGHPTVGYGHLCSNSKCSDAGYPIPLSKANGKKLLAKDMGKAEKCVTAMVNSKVTLNANEYGALVSLAFNVGCGAMQSSSLVKRLNNGEKASVVYPVEFPKWVHGNGKVLPGLVRRRKAEVALSKKAAGKALPC
;
A
#
# COMPACT_ATOMS: atom_id res chain seq x y z
N MET A 1 47.44 29.73 24.58
CA MET A 1 45.96 29.81 24.67
C MET A 1 45.36 29.26 23.38
N LYS A 2 44.71 28.09 23.41
CA LYS A 2 43.92 27.57 22.28
C LYS A 2 42.45 27.77 22.62
N LEU A 3 41.78 28.72 21.95
CA LEU A 3 40.34 28.90 22.05
C LEU A 3 39.63 27.72 21.38
N THR A 4 38.86 26.98 22.15
CA THR A 4 37.96 25.93 21.64
C THR A 4 36.57 26.56 21.48
N VAL A 5 36.09 26.64 20.24
CA VAL A 5 34.73 27.11 19.95
C VAL A 5 33.79 25.90 20.02
N LEU A 6 32.91 25.89 21.03
CA LEU A 6 31.80 24.94 21.12
C LEU A 6 30.66 25.44 20.22
N ALA A 7 30.43 24.74 19.11
CA ALA A 7 29.25 24.97 18.27
C ALA A 7 28.04 24.26 18.91
N ALA A 8 27.06 25.04 19.41
CA ALA A 8 25.77 24.52 19.83
C ALA A 8 24.92 24.23 18.58
N ALA A 9 24.63 22.94 18.32
CA ALA A 9 23.69 22.54 17.29
C ALA A 9 22.26 22.88 17.75
N ALA A 10 21.63 23.88 17.13
CA ALA A 10 20.21 24.14 17.30
C ALA A 10 19.41 23.02 16.62
N LEU A 11 18.67 22.23 17.41
CA LEU A 11 17.67 21.30 16.91
C LEU A 11 16.48 22.10 16.35
N ALA A 12 16.31 22.10 15.03
CA ALA A 12 15.13 22.64 14.37
C ALA A 12 13.92 21.76 14.72
N CYS A 13 13.07 22.21 15.65
CA CYS A 13 11.81 21.56 15.95
C CYS A 13 10.82 21.90 14.81
N SER A 14 10.44 20.91 14.00
CA SER A 14 9.42 21.10 12.96
C SER A 14 8.08 21.37 13.64
N THR A 15 7.56 22.60 13.50
CA THR A 15 6.23 22.93 13.99
C THR A 15 5.20 22.19 13.15
N ALA A 16 4.56 21.17 13.72
CA ALA A 16 3.43 20.53 13.06
C ALA A 16 2.33 21.58 12.86
N ALA A 17 1.90 21.78 11.61
CA ALA A 17 0.85 22.74 11.28
C ALA A 17 -0.41 22.46 12.13
N ALA A 18 -0.88 23.48 12.84
CA ALA A 18 -2.06 23.43 13.71
C ALA A 18 -3.26 24.07 12.98
N PHE A 19 -4.42 23.43 13.07
CA PHE A 19 -5.62 23.79 12.34
C PHE A 19 -6.75 24.16 13.32
N PRO A 20 -7.40 25.33 13.19
CA PRO A 20 -8.42 25.75 14.13
C PRO A 20 -9.76 25.05 13.88
N ILE A 21 -10.45 24.74 14.98
CA ILE A 21 -11.83 24.24 14.99
C ILE A 21 -12.81 25.37 14.63
N THR A 22 -13.76 25.09 13.74
CA THR A 22 -14.74 26.08 13.24
C THR A 22 -16.11 25.96 13.91
N GLY A 23 -16.47 24.79 14.44
CA GLY A 23 -17.73 24.57 15.18
C GLY A 23 -17.68 25.03 16.64
N ASP A 24 -18.84 25.32 17.24
CA ASP A 24 -18.93 25.88 18.59
C ASP A 24 -18.48 24.88 19.68
N SER A 25 -18.87 23.60 19.55
CA SER A 25 -18.35 22.47 20.33
C SER A 25 -18.29 21.23 19.45
N VAL A 26 -17.09 20.69 19.26
CA VAL A 26 -16.84 19.61 18.30
C VAL A 26 -16.31 18.38 19.01
N ASN A 27 -17.03 17.27 18.88
CA ASN A 27 -16.67 16.01 19.51
C ASN A 27 -15.48 15.35 18.80
N CYS A 28 -14.45 15.04 19.59
CA CYS A 28 -13.35 14.18 19.19
C CYS A 28 -13.63 12.75 19.65
N ARG A 29 -13.76 11.84 18.69
CA ARG A 29 -14.29 10.48 18.88
C ARG A 29 -13.22 9.41 18.83
N SER A 30 -13.54 8.23 19.34
CA SER A 30 -12.64 7.07 19.34
C SER A 30 -12.38 6.47 17.95
N GLY A 31 -13.20 6.80 16.94
CA GLY A 31 -13.03 6.39 15.54
C GLY A 31 -13.71 7.34 14.56
N PRO A 32 -13.51 7.14 13.24
CA PRO A 32 -13.96 8.05 12.19
C PRO A 32 -15.45 7.86 11.87
N GLY A 33 -16.32 8.27 12.80
CA GLY A 33 -17.76 8.18 12.62
C GLY A 33 -18.54 8.74 13.81
N THR A 34 -19.78 9.16 13.57
CA THR A 34 -20.64 9.78 14.59
C THR A 34 -21.13 8.79 15.64
N SER A 35 -21.08 7.48 15.37
CA SER A 35 -21.46 6.41 16.31
C SER A 35 -20.35 6.04 17.30
N TYR A 36 -19.11 6.48 17.08
CA TYR A 36 -18.00 6.18 17.99
C TYR A 36 -18.09 7.01 19.28
N ALA A 37 -17.66 6.41 20.40
CA ALA A 37 -17.65 7.07 21.71
C ALA A 37 -16.86 8.39 21.67
N VAL A 38 -17.42 9.43 22.30
CA VAL A 38 -16.76 10.74 22.47
C VAL A 38 -15.66 10.59 23.52
N LYS A 39 -14.42 10.95 23.15
CA LYS A 39 -13.28 10.97 24.08
C LYS A 39 -13.11 12.32 24.75
N LYS A 40 -13.33 13.40 23.99
CA LYS A 40 -13.32 14.80 24.45
C LYS A 40 -14.02 15.69 23.44
N SER A 41 -14.15 16.98 23.76
CA SER A 41 -14.67 17.98 22.83
C SER A 41 -13.71 19.16 22.74
N TYR A 42 -13.70 19.81 21.59
CA TYR A 42 -12.93 21.02 21.32
C TYR A 42 -13.86 22.22 21.21
N ALA A 43 -13.47 23.34 21.80
CA ALA A 43 -14.14 24.61 21.61
C ALA A 43 -13.75 25.24 20.27
N LYS A 44 -14.59 26.14 19.77
CA LYS A 44 -14.30 26.97 18.59
C LYS A 44 -12.96 27.70 18.72
N GLY A 45 -12.19 27.74 17.64
CA GLY A 45 -10.88 28.37 17.60
C GLY A 45 -9.75 27.55 18.24
N HIS A 46 -10.07 26.46 18.97
CA HIS A 46 -9.04 25.56 19.48
C HIS A 46 -8.24 24.99 18.31
N SER A 47 -6.92 25.02 18.41
CA SER A 47 -6.04 24.54 17.35
C SER A 47 -5.67 23.08 17.57
N VAL A 48 -5.98 22.22 16.60
CA VAL A 48 -5.67 20.80 16.61
C VAL A 48 -4.53 20.48 15.64
N THR A 49 -3.64 19.58 16.03
CA THR A 49 -2.63 19.04 15.12
C THR A 49 -3.17 17.77 14.48
N ILE A 50 -3.32 17.77 13.15
CA ILE A 50 -3.79 16.60 12.40
C ILE A 50 -2.60 15.68 12.11
N THR A 51 -2.68 14.44 12.61
CA THR A 51 -1.68 13.39 12.40
C THR A 51 -1.90 12.63 11.09
N CYS A 52 -3.16 12.35 10.75
CA CYS A 52 -3.57 11.69 9.52
C CYS A 52 -5.07 11.90 9.27
N GLN A 53 -5.56 11.51 8.09
CA GLN A 53 -6.95 11.67 7.66
C GLN A 53 -7.55 10.38 7.12
N THR A 54 -8.84 10.10 7.32
CA THR A 54 -9.46 8.88 6.79
C THR A 54 -10.90 9.10 6.40
N GLY A 55 -11.46 8.16 5.64
CA GLY A 55 -12.90 8.14 5.36
C GLY A 55 -13.69 7.67 6.58
N GLY A 56 -14.91 8.19 6.72
CA GLY A 56 -15.83 7.84 7.80
C GLY A 56 -17.27 8.22 7.49
N THR A 57 -18.12 8.22 8.52
CA THR A 57 -19.52 8.65 8.41
C THR A 57 -19.58 10.09 7.88
N SER A 58 -20.47 10.35 6.91
CA SER A 58 -20.64 11.70 6.34
C SER A 58 -21.23 12.66 7.38
N VAL A 59 -20.61 13.83 7.52
CA VAL A 59 -21.09 14.96 8.32
C VAL A 59 -21.25 16.14 7.38
N ASN A 60 -22.49 16.58 7.17
CA ASN A 60 -22.84 17.69 6.25
C ASN A 60 -22.24 17.53 4.84
N GLY A 61 -22.23 16.30 4.32
CA GLY A 61 -21.72 15.99 2.98
C GLY A 61 -20.20 15.77 2.91
N ASN A 62 -19.44 15.96 4.00
CA ASN A 62 -18.02 15.66 4.08
C ASN A 62 -17.80 14.32 4.81
N SER A 63 -17.06 13.40 4.18
CA SER A 63 -16.76 12.07 4.72
C SER A 63 -15.33 11.91 5.24
N ILE A 64 -14.55 12.98 5.30
CA ILE A 64 -13.16 12.98 5.81
C ILE A 64 -13.17 13.20 7.33
N TRP A 65 -12.31 12.44 8.01
CA TRP A 65 -12.10 12.49 9.45
C TRP A 65 -10.61 12.68 9.76
N ASP A 66 -10.30 13.67 10.59
CA ASP A 66 -8.97 14.04 11.05
C ASP A 66 -8.62 13.33 12.35
N LYS A 67 -7.54 12.55 12.36
CA LYS A 67 -6.97 12.05 13.61
C LYS A 67 -6.07 13.11 14.22
N THR A 68 -6.42 13.62 15.39
CA THR A 68 -5.64 14.63 16.09
C THR A 68 -4.47 14.02 16.87
N SER A 69 -3.53 14.85 17.29
CA SER A 69 -2.45 14.48 18.23
C SER A 69 -2.97 13.97 19.58
N ASP A 70 -4.23 14.28 19.94
CA ASP A 70 -4.88 13.77 21.14
C ASP A 70 -5.37 12.32 21.00
N GLY A 71 -5.11 11.66 19.86
CA GLY A 71 -5.43 10.25 19.65
C GLY A 71 -6.93 9.97 19.45
N CYS A 72 -7.66 10.95 18.92
CA CYS A 72 -9.08 10.89 18.62
C CYS A 72 -9.38 11.50 17.23
N TYR A 73 -10.60 11.32 16.74
CA TYR A 73 -11.01 11.68 15.39
C TYR A 73 -12.06 12.80 15.41
N VAL A 74 -11.88 13.83 14.59
CA VAL A 74 -12.82 14.93 14.36
C VAL A 74 -13.27 14.91 12.90
N ALA A 75 -14.51 15.27 12.61
CA ALA A 75 -14.95 15.42 11.23
C ALA A 75 -14.30 16.66 10.59
N ASP A 76 -13.69 16.49 9.41
CA ASP A 76 -12.92 17.52 8.69
C ASP A 76 -13.79 18.75 8.35
N TYR A 77 -15.11 18.57 8.22
CA TYR A 77 -16.09 19.65 8.10
C TYR A 77 -15.92 20.76 9.16
N TYR A 78 -15.45 20.40 10.37
CA TYR A 78 -15.26 21.33 11.49
C TYR A 78 -13.81 21.77 11.71
N VAL A 79 -12.89 21.45 10.79
CA VAL A 79 -11.47 21.78 10.93
C VAL A 79 -11.06 22.65 9.74
N LYS A 80 -10.48 23.82 9.99
CA LYS A 80 -10.05 24.72 8.91
C LYS A 80 -8.75 24.25 8.28
N THR A 81 -8.82 23.25 7.41
CA THR A 81 -7.68 22.69 6.67
C THR A 81 -7.33 23.45 5.39
N GLY A 82 -8.27 24.24 4.86
CA GLY A 82 -8.08 25.03 3.63
C GLY A 82 -8.28 24.24 2.33
N SER A 83 -8.75 22.99 2.41
CA SER A 83 -9.04 22.12 1.26
C SER A 83 -10.29 21.28 1.53
N SER A 84 -11.00 20.87 0.48
CA SER A 84 -12.06 19.86 0.55
C SER A 84 -11.55 18.42 0.39
N GLY A 85 -10.22 18.25 0.27
CA GLY A 85 -9.53 16.97 0.16
C GLY A 85 -8.52 16.74 1.27
N TYR A 86 -7.83 15.60 1.18
CA TYR A 86 -6.81 15.20 2.17
C TYR A 86 -5.62 16.17 2.17
N VAL A 87 -5.36 16.83 3.30
CA VAL A 87 -4.20 17.71 3.56
C VAL A 87 -3.09 16.99 4.36
N LYS A 88 -3.38 15.81 4.92
CA LYS A 88 -2.45 14.94 5.64
C LYS A 88 -2.48 13.51 5.08
N PRO A 89 -1.46 12.68 5.38
CA PRO A 89 -1.45 11.26 5.01
C PRO A 89 -2.69 10.52 5.54
N LYS A 90 -3.06 9.40 4.90
CA LYS A 90 -4.26 8.66 5.30
C LYS A 90 -4.09 7.88 6.62
N CYS A 91 -5.05 7.89 7.54
CA CYS A 91 -4.99 7.06 8.74
C CYS A 91 -5.10 5.59 8.38
N GLY A 92 -4.23 4.77 8.97
CA GLY A 92 -4.11 3.36 8.57
C GLY A 92 -3.32 3.15 7.28
N GLY A 93 -2.87 4.22 6.61
CA GLY A 93 -1.66 4.24 5.79
C GLY A 93 -0.54 4.86 6.62
N GLY A 94 0.28 4.02 7.24
CA GLY A 94 1.22 4.38 8.31
C GLY A 94 1.97 5.70 8.11
N GLY A 95 1.64 6.69 8.94
CA GLY A 95 2.57 7.74 9.33
C GLY A 95 3.40 7.24 10.51
N GLY A 96 4.49 6.53 10.22
CA GLY A 96 5.40 5.97 11.21
C GLY A 96 6.45 5.08 10.53
N GLY A 97 7.45 5.72 9.93
CA GLY A 97 8.51 5.08 9.16
C GLY A 97 8.37 5.41 7.67
N ASN A 98 9.38 6.02 7.09
CA ASN A 98 9.48 6.31 5.66
C ASN A 98 9.75 5.00 4.90
N CYS A 99 8.90 3.98 5.09
CA CYS A 99 9.06 2.73 4.39
C CYS A 99 8.69 2.94 2.92
N SER A 100 9.71 3.20 2.11
CA SER A 100 9.63 2.92 0.70
C SER A 100 9.36 1.42 0.56
N ALA A 101 8.25 1.07 -0.10
CA ALA A 101 7.87 -0.31 -0.33
C ALA A 101 9.08 -1.13 -0.82
N PRO A 102 9.46 -2.22 -0.13
CA PRO A 102 10.60 -3.03 -0.53
C PRO A 102 10.44 -3.47 -1.98
N LYS A 103 11.55 -3.42 -2.73
CA LYS A 103 11.58 -3.97 -4.08
C LYS A 103 11.59 -5.49 -4.03
N SER A 104 10.75 -6.08 -4.88
CA SER A 104 10.68 -7.51 -5.07
C SER A 104 12.01 -8.02 -5.63
N ASN A 105 12.47 -9.17 -5.13
CA ASN A 105 13.73 -9.75 -5.58
C ASN A 105 13.58 -10.44 -6.96
N ALA A 106 14.72 -10.85 -7.54
CA ALA A 106 14.74 -11.53 -8.84
C ALA A 106 13.86 -12.79 -8.87
N ALA A 107 13.83 -13.58 -7.80
CA ALA A 107 12.99 -14.79 -7.71
C ALA A 107 11.49 -14.48 -7.84
N THR A 108 11.05 -13.32 -7.31
CA THR A 108 9.66 -12.86 -7.45
C THR A 108 9.36 -12.42 -8.87
N VAL A 109 10.28 -11.67 -9.49
CA VAL A 109 10.13 -11.24 -10.90
C VAL A 109 10.06 -12.46 -11.82
N ASP A 110 10.91 -13.46 -11.58
CA ASP A 110 10.92 -14.71 -12.35
C ASP A 110 9.63 -15.51 -12.19
N LEU A 111 9.10 -15.61 -10.96
CA LEU A 111 7.83 -16.26 -10.69
C LEU A 111 6.68 -15.60 -11.46
N ILE A 112 6.57 -14.26 -11.38
CA ILE A 112 5.49 -13.55 -12.07
C ILE A 112 5.67 -13.68 -13.60
N ALA A 113 6.90 -13.51 -14.10
CA ALA A 113 7.20 -13.66 -15.52
C ALA A 113 6.79 -15.03 -16.10
N GLU A 114 6.92 -16.11 -15.31
CA GLU A 114 6.45 -17.45 -15.70
C GLU A 114 4.94 -17.50 -15.95
N PHE A 115 4.15 -16.82 -15.12
CA PHE A 115 2.69 -16.84 -15.20
C PHE A 115 2.08 -15.81 -16.15
N GLU A 116 2.74 -14.67 -16.38
CA GLU A 116 2.25 -13.65 -17.33
C GLU A 116 2.53 -14.02 -18.79
N GLY A 117 3.57 -14.81 -19.06
CA GLY A 117 4.00 -15.13 -20.43
C GLY A 117 4.69 -13.95 -21.12
N PHE A 118 5.49 -14.22 -22.16
CA PHE A 118 6.33 -13.21 -22.82
C PHE A 118 5.98 -13.00 -24.29
N VAL A 119 5.65 -11.78 -24.67
CA VAL A 119 5.45 -11.37 -26.06
C VAL A 119 6.44 -10.25 -26.43
N PRO A 120 7.41 -10.48 -27.33
CA PRO A 120 8.47 -9.51 -27.61
C PRO A 120 7.99 -8.30 -28.42
N LYS A 121 6.91 -8.42 -29.20
CA LYS A 121 6.36 -7.33 -30.02
C LYS A 121 5.09 -6.78 -29.36
N VAL A 122 4.75 -5.53 -29.67
CA VAL A 122 3.44 -4.97 -29.28
C VAL A 122 2.33 -5.81 -29.92
N TYR A 123 1.34 -6.20 -29.13
CA TYR A 123 0.16 -6.94 -29.56
C TYR A 123 -1.09 -6.30 -28.97
N THR A 124 -2.26 -6.62 -29.53
CA THR A 124 -3.54 -6.21 -28.95
C THR A 124 -4.02 -7.29 -27.98
N ASP A 125 -4.22 -6.94 -26.72
CA ASP A 125 -4.71 -7.89 -25.72
C ASP A 125 -6.21 -8.22 -25.88
N ALA A 126 -6.73 -9.12 -25.04
CA ALA A 126 -8.13 -9.55 -25.08
C ALA A 126 -9.14 -8.41 -24.78
N THR A 127 -8.66 -7.28 -24.25
CA THR A 127 -9.45 -6.08 -23.98
C THR A 127 -9.28 -4.98 -25.02
N GLY A 128 -8.51 -5.24 -26.09
CA GLY A 128 -8.35 -4.31 -27.20
C GLY A 128 -7.23 -3.28 -27.00
N HIS A 129 -6.35 -3.47 -26.02
CA HIS A 129 -5.29 -2.51 -25.71
C HIS A 129 -3.91 -2.96 -26.18
N PRO A 130 -3.03 -2.02 -26.62
CA PRO A 130 -1.66 -2.34 -27.00
C PRO A 130 -0.85 -2.77 -25.78
N THR A 131 -0.21 -3.93 -25.86
CA THR A 131 0.49 -4.58 -24.74
C THR A 131 1.81 -5.19 -25.23
N VAL A 132 2.85 -5.24 -24.38
CA VAL A 132 4.15 -5.86 -24.71
C VAL A 132 4.78 -6.57 -23.51
N GLY A 133 5.74 -7.46 -23.76
CA GLY A 133 6.53 -8.12 -22.72
C GLY A 133 5.69 -9.06 -21.86
N TYR A 134 5.73 -8.87 -20.55
CA TYR A 134 4.97 -9.63 -19.55
C TYR A 134 3.70 -8.86 -19.15
N GLY A 135 2.87 -8.52 -20.14
CA GLY A 135 1.59 -7.85 -19.90
C GLY A 135 1.67 -6.34 -19.63
N HIS A 136 2.74 -5.66 -20.05
CA HIS A 136 2.83 -4.20 -19.91
C HIS A 136 1.83 -3.51 -20.83
N LEU A 137 0.88 -2.79 -20.25
CA LEU A 137 -0.12 -1.99 -20.98
C LEU A 137 0.53 -0.70 -21.49
N CYS A 138 0.60 -0.56 -22.80
CA CYS A 138 1.24 0.57 -23.46
C CYS A 138 0.31 1.80 -23.51
N SER A 139 0.88 2.98 -23.32
CA SER A 139 0.16 4.26 -23.47
C SER A 139 -0.26 4.57 -24.92
N ASN A 140 0.40 3.95 -25.90
CA ASN A 140 0.14 4.13 -27.33
C ASN A 140 0.59 2.90 -28.14
N SER A 141 0.24 2.87 -29.44
CA SER A 141 0.54 1.75 -30.34
C SER A 141 2.04 1.49 -30.56
N LYS A 142 2.91 2.48 -30.32
CA LYS A 142 4.37 2.33 -30.41
C LYS A 142 5.00 1.90 -29.08
N CYS A 143 4.23 1.89 -28.00
CA CYS A 143 4.68 1.53 -26.65
C CYS A 143 5.94 2.27 -26.20
N SER A 144 6.03 3.57 -26.50
CA SER A 144 7.19 4.39 -26.16
C SER A 144 7.47 4.48 -24.66
N ASP A 145 6.45 4.27 -23.84
CA ASP A 145 6.50 4.26 -22.37
C ASP A 145 7.16 3.00 -21.78
N ALA A 146 7.35 1.95 -22.57
CA ALA A 146 8.15 0.80 -22.17
C ALA A 146 9.61 1.18 -21.87
N GLY A 147 10.14 2.22 -22.54
CA GLY A 147 11.50 2.73 -22.32
C GLY A 147 12.62 1.77 -22.76
N TYR A 148 12.29 0.77 -23.59
CA TYR A 148 13.23 -0.22 -24.12
C TYR A 148 13.01 -0.43 -25.62
N PRO A 149 14.03 -0.89 -26.37
CA PRO A 149 13.86 -1.28 -27.76
C PRO A 149 12.80 -2.39 -27.93
N ILE A 150 12.01 -2.26 -28.99
CA ILE A 150 11.02 -3.24 -29.42
C ILE A 150 11.48 -3.81 -30.78
N PRO A 151 11.59 -5.15 -30.95
CA PRO A 151 11.13 -6.21 -30.06
C PRO A 151 11.90 -6.29 -28.74
N LEU A 152 11.16 -6.48 -27.64
CA LEU A 152 11.70 -6.55 -26.30
C LEU A 152 12.51 -7.83 -26.13
N SER A 153 13.64 -7.76 -25.41
CA SER A 153 14.34 -8.95 -24.92
C SER A 153 13.68 -9.45 -23.63
N LYS A 154 13.81 -10.74 -23.30
CA LYS A 154 13.31 -11.26 -22.00
C LYS A 154 13.91 -10.51 -20.81
N ALA A 155 15.18 -10.09 -20.91
CA ALA A 155 15.86 -9.33 -19.87
C ALA A 155 15.25 -7.94 -19.69
N ASN A 156 15.00 -7.19 -20.77
CA ASN A 156 14.33 -5.89 -20.70
C ASN A 156 12.86 -6.05 -20.27
N GLY A 157 12.19 -7.12 -20.70
CA GLY A 157 10.86 -7.49 -20.22
C GLY A 157 10.80 -7.68 -18.73
N LYS A 158 11.78 -8.37 -18.12
CA LYS A 158 11.83 -8.54 -16.66
C LYS A 158 12.09 -7.22 -15.92
N LYS A 159 12.92 -6.33 -16.48
CA LYS A 159 13.13 -4.97 -15.93
C LYS A 159 11.84 -4.14 -15.98
N LEU A 160 11.11 -4.21 -17.10
CA LEU A 160 9.81 -3.56 -17.26
C LEU A 160 8.77 -4.12 -16.28
N LEU A 161 8.69 -5.45 -16.16
CA LEU A 161 7.83 -6.13 -15.20
C LEU A 161 8.13 -5.69 -13.76
N ALA A 162 9.41 -5.64 -13.37
CA ALA A 162 9.80 -5.17 -12.04
C ALA A 162 9.39 -3.71 -11.76
N LYS A 163 9.32 -2.86 -12.79
CA LYS A 163 8.78 -1.50 -12.69
C LYS A 163 7.25 -1.54 -12.50
N ASP A 164 6.53 -2.33 -13.29
CA ASP A 164 5.07 -2.43 -13.26
C ASP A 164 4.55 -3.03 -11.95
N MET A 165 5.32 -3.93 -11.33
CA MET A 165 5.05 -4.49 -10.00
C MET A 165 5.00 -3.42 -8.89
N GLY A 166 5.54 -2.22 -9.12
CA GLY A 166 5.61 -1.15 -8.12
C GLY A 166 4.28 -0.76 -7.50
N LYS A 167 3.15 -0.90 -8.24
CA LYS A 167 1.81 -0.67 -7.68
C LYS A 167 1.44 -1.75 -6.65
N ALA A 168 1.73 -3.01 -6.94
CA ALA A 168 1.49 -4.13 -6.04
C ALA A 168 2.38 -4.07 -4.79
N GLU A 169 3.67 -3.73 -4.96
CA GLU A 169 4.62 -3.53 -3.84
C GLU A 169 4.12 -2.48 -2.83
N LYS A 170 3.76 -1.29 -3.32
CA LYS A 170 3.24 -0.19 -2.49
C LYS A 170 1.98 -0.60 -1.75
N CYS A 171 1.09 -1.29 -2.44
CA CYS A 171 -0.17 -1.75 -1.92
C CYS A 171 -0.01 -2.80 -0.83
N VAL A 172 0.80 -3.85 -1.06
CA VAL A 172 1.10 -4.87 -0.04
C VAL A 172 1.71 -4.23 1.20
N THR A 173 2.68 -3.33 1.02
CA THR A 173 3.33 -2.62 2.13
C THR A 173 2.32 -1.78 2.93
N ALA A 174 1.35 -1.14 2.26
CA ALA A 174 0.32 -0.33 2.92
C ALA A 174 -0.78 -1.16 3.61
N MET A 175 -0.97 -2.42 3.24
CA MET A 175 -2.00 -3.31 3.80
C MET A 175 -1.58 -3.97 5.11
N VAL A 176 -0.27 -4.09 5.34
CA VAL A 176 0.29 -4.80 6.49
C VAL A 176 0.77 -3.83 7.56
N ASN A 177 0.65 -4.20 8.83
CA ASN A 177 1.11 -3.39 9.96
C ASN A 177 2.49 -3.82 10.45
N SER A 178 3.06 -3.07 11.41
CA SER A 178 4.41 -3.30 11.94
C SER A 178 4.62 -4.65 12.64
N LYS A 179 3.55 -5.41 12.94
CA LYS A 179 3.66 -6.78 13.49
C LYS A 179 4.04 -7.80 12.40
N VAL A 180 3.83 -7.45 11.14
CA VAL A 180 4.08 -8.35 10.01
C VAL A 180 5.57 -8.36 9.68
N THR A 181 6.20 -9.51 9.88
CA THR A 181 7.61 -9.74 9.54
C THR A 181 7.67 -10.71 8.38
N LEU A 182 8.24 -10.29 7.25
CA LEU A 182 8.38 -11.10 6.04
C LEU A 182 9.82 -11.04 5.54
N ASN A 183 10.35 -12.18 5.10
CA ASN A 183 11.51 -12.20 4.22
C ASN A 183 11.13 -11.80 2.78
N ALA A 184 12.12 -11.59 1.92
CA ALA A 184 11.91 -11.10 0.55
C ALA A 184 11.10 -12.06 -0.33
N ASN A 185 11.17 -13.38 -0.10
CA ASN A 185 10.36 -14.35 -0.83
C ASN A 185 8.91 -14.40 -0.31
N GLU A 186 8.70 -14.26 1.00
CA GLU A 186 7.36 -14.17 1.59
C GLU A 186 6.65 -12.87 1.18
N TYR A 187 7.38 -11.75 1.16
CA TYR A 187 6.89 -10.49 0.61
C TYR A 187 6.59 -10.63 -0.89
N GLY A 188 7.52 -11.21 -1.64
CA GLY A 188 7.37 -11.46 -3.08
C GLY A 188 6.15 -12.31 -3.45
N ALA A 189 5.87 -13.37 -2.69
CA ALA A 189 4.68 -14.19 -2.89
C ALA A 189 3.38 -13.37 -2.72
N LEU A 190 3.34 -12.47 -1.73
CA LEU A 190 2.20 -11.59 -1.50
C LEU A 190 2.05 -10.53 -2.60
N VAL A 191 3.18 -9.99 -3.10
CA VAL A 191 3.20 -9.08 -4.27
C VAL A 191 2.72 -9.78 -5.53
N SER A 192 3.14 -11.04 -5.78
CA SER A 192 2.66 -11.82 -6.93
C SER A 192 1.15 -12.06 -6.87
N LEU A 193 0.61 -12.38 -5.69
CA LEU A 193 -0.83 -12.51 -5.50
C LEU A 193 -1.53 -11.17 -5.80
N ALA A 194 -1.04 -10.06 -5.24
CA ALA A 194 -1.62 -8.72 -5.43
C ALA A 194 -1.56 -8.25 -6.89
N PHE A 195 -0.48 -8.57 -7.61
CA PHE A 195 -0.34 -8.30 -9.04
C PHE A 195 -1.40 -9.05 -9.86
N ASN A 196 -1.72 -10.28 -9.46
CA ASN A 196 -2.68 -11.13 -10.17
C ASN A 196 -4.15 -10.82 -9.88
N VAL A 197 -4.52 -10.67 -8.60
CA VAL A 197 -5.93 -10.55 -8.18
C VAL A 197 -6.34 -9.11 -7.87
N GLY A 198 -5.38 -8.20 -7.83
CA GLY A 198 -5.58 -6.81 -7.51
C GLY A 198 -5.64 -6.51 -6.01
N CYS A 199 -5.28 -5.27 -5.69
CA CYS A 199 -5.19 -4.76 -4.33
C CYS A 199 -6.53 -4.75 -3.58
N GLY A 200 -7.59 -4.24 -4.21
CA GLY A 200 -8.87 -4.05 -3.54
C GLY A 200 -9.42 -5.34 -2.93
N ALA A 201 -9.28 -6.46 -3.66
CA ALA A 201 -9.72 -7.77 -3.19
C ALA A 201 -8.92 -8.26 -1.97
N MET A 202 -7.61 -8.01 -1.94
CA MET A 202 -6.75 -8.47 -0.84
C MET A 202 -6.95 -7.68 0.47
N GLN A 203 -7.27 -6.38 0.41
CA GLN A 203 -7.20 -5.49 1.57
C GLN A 203 -8.09 -5.93 2.74
N SER A 204 -9.29 -6.41 2.43
CA SER A 204 -10.30 -6.82 3.40
C SER A 204 -10.28 -8.33 3.71
N SER A 205 -9.36 -9.07 3.09
CA SER A 205 -9.32 -10.53 3.12
C SER A 205 -8.86 -11.09 4.48
N SER A 206 -9.22 -12.35 4.74
CA SER A 206 -8.70 -13.11 5.88
C SER A 206 -7.18 -13.24 5.85
N LEU A 207 -6.56 -13.31 4.67
CA LEU A 207 -5.11 -13.31 4.51
C LEU A 207 -4.46 -12.10 5.19
N VAL A 208 -4.88 -10.88 4.86
CA VAL A 208 -4.30 -9.66 5.43
C VAL A 208 -4.63 -9.54 6.92
N LYS A 209 -5.86 -9.89 7.33
CA LYS A 209 -6.27 -9.86 8.75
C LYS A 209 -5.38 -10.77 9.61
N ARG A 210 -5.13 -12.00 9.16
CA ARG A 210 -4.30 -12.98 9.89
C ARG A 210 -2.85 -12.53 10.01
N LEU A 211 -2.26 -12.03 8.92
CA LEU A 211 -0.92 -11.44 8.96
C LEU A 211 -0.87 -10.29 9.97
N ASN A 212 -1.81 -9.35 9.91
CA ASN A 212 -1.87 -8.18 10.79
C ASN A 212 -2.14 -8.52 12.27
N ASN A 213 -2.65 -9.72 12.54
CA ASN A 213 -2.77 -10.27 13.89
C ASN A 213 -1.46 -10.89 14.40
N GLY A 214 -0.40 -10.90 13.58
CA GLY A 214 0.93 -11.42 13.92
C GLY A 214 1.13 -12.90 13.58
N GLU A 215 0.20 -13.53 12.85
CA GLU A 215 0.41 -14.91 12.38
C GLU A 215 1.54 -14.97 11.34
N LYS A 216 2.40 -15.99 11.45
CA LYS A 216 3.54 -16.18 10.55
C LYS A 216 3.05 -16.50 9.12
N ALA A 217 3.70 -15.92 8.11
CA ALA A 217 3.39 -16.21 6.70
C ALA A 217 3.47 -17.70 6.36
N SER A 218 4.40 -18.43 6.98
CA SER A 218 4.51 -19.90 6.85
C SER A 218 3.26 -20.68 7.30
N VAL A 219 2.42 -20.09 8.16
CA VAL A 219 1.13 -20.65 8.61
C VAL A 219 -0.01 -20.12 7.75
N VAL A 220 0.00 -18.82 7.43
CA VAL A 220 -1.10 -18.15 6.74
C VAL A 220 -1.15 -18.53 5.26
N TYR A 221 -0.02 -18.49 4.54
CA TYR A 221 -0.01 -18.62 3.08
C TYR A 221 -0.51 -19.98 2.58
N PRO A 222 -0.09 -21.13 3.14
CA PRO A 222 -0.58 -22.43 2.69
C PRO A 222 -2.09 -22.62 2.83
N VAL A 223 -2.74 -21.86 3.73
CA VAL A 223 -4.19 -21.93 3.98
C VAL A 223 -4.94 -20.91 3.12
N GLU A 224 -4.42 -19.69 2.99
CA GLU A 224 -5.15 -18.60 2.36
C GLU A 224 -4.94 -18.52 0.85
N PHE A 225 -3.72 -18.78 0.34
CA PHE A 225 -3.44 -18.69 -1.10
C PHE A 225 -4.32 -19.63 -1.95
N PRO A 226 -4.58 -20.89 -1.57
CA PRO A 226 -5.44 -21.79 -2.33
C PRO A 226 -6.90 -21.33 -2.50
N LYS A 227 -7.37 -20.33 -1.74
CA LYS A 227 -8.73 -19.78 -1.88
C LYS A 227 -8.86 -18.87 -3.12
N TRP A 228 -7.74 -18.33 -3.61
CA TRP A 228 -7.68 -17.38 -4.72
C TRP A 228 -7.45 -18.08 -6.07
N VAL A 229 -8.30 -19.05 -6.37
CA VAL A 229 -8.20 -19.92 -7.56
C VAL A 229 -9.40 -19.84 -8.50
N HIS A 230 -10.34 -18.92 -8.24
CA HIS A 230 -11.59 -18.82 -8.98
C HIS A 230 -11.57 -17.67 -10.00
N GLY A 231 -12.14 -17.91 -11.17
CA GLY A 231 -12.49 -16.86 -12.15
C GLY A 231 -13.87 -17.18 -12.74
N ASN A 232 -14.75 -16.18 -12.82
CA ASN A 232 -16.17 -16.35 -13.19
C ASN A 232 -16.86 -17.50 -12.43
N GLY A 233 -16.59 -17.61 -11.12
CA GLY A 233 -17.16 -18.62 -10.23
C GLY A 233 -16.59 -20.03 -10.36
N LYS A 234 -15.63 -20.29 -11.27
CA LYS A 234 -15.04 -21.61 -11.50
C LYS A 234 -13.59 -21.67 -11.05
N VAL A 235 -13.17 -22.81 -10.51
CA VAL A 235 -11.75 -23.07 -10.21
C VAL A 235 -10.97 -23.14 -11.52
N LEU A 236 -9.90 -22.34 -11.62
CA LEU A 236 -9.03 -22.29 -12.78
C LEU A 236 -7.71 -23.04 -12.49
N PRO A 237 -7.37 -24.11 -13.24
CA PRO A 237 -6.14 -24.88 -13.02
C PRO A 237 -4.85 -24.04 -13.05
N GLY A 238 -4.82 -23.00 -13.90
CA GLY A 238 -3.71 -22.05 -13.96
C GLY A 238 -3.50 -21.28 -12.65
N LEU A 239 -4.59 -20.83 -12.02
CA LEU A 239 -4.53 -20.16 -10.72
C LEU A 239 -4.13 -21.15 -9.61
N VAL A 240 -4.62 -22.39 -9.64
CA VAL A 240 -4.19 -23.43 -8.70
C VAL A 240 -2.68 -23.65 -8.77
N ARG A 241 -2.09 -23.73 -9.98
CA ARG A 241 -0.62 -23.81 -10.12
C ARG A 241 0.07 -22.56 -9.59
N ARG A 242 -0.43 -21.36 -9.92
CA ARG A 242 0.15 -20.09 -9.47
C ARG A 242 0.20 -19.98 -7.95
N ARG A 243 -0.90 -20.29 -7.26
CA ARG A 243 -0.97 -20.26 -5.80
C ARG A 243 -0.01 -21.27 -5.16
N LYS A 244 0.14 -22.46 -5.74
CA LYS A 244 1.15 -23.45 -5.27
C LYS A 244 2.57 -22.94 -5.44
N ALA A 245 2.89 -22.32 -6.57
CA ALA A 245 4.23 -21.79 -6.85
C ALA A 245 4.58 -20.60 -5.94
N GLU A 246 3.63 -19.71 -5.66
CA GLU A 246 3.81 -18.61 -4.71
C GLU A 246 4.07 -19.11 -3.28
N VAL A 247 3.30 -20.12 -2.80
CA VAL A 247 3.55 -20.76 -1.50
C VAL A 247 4.90 -21.50 -1.49
N ALA A 248 5.32 -22.08 -2.61
CA ALA A 248 6.63 -22.71 -2.71
C ALA A 248 7.77 -21.68 -2.66
N LEU A 249 7.60 -20.52 -3.29
CA LEU A 249 8.55 -19.40 -3.19
C LEU A 249 8.68 -18.94 -1.74
N SER A 250 7.56 -18.71 -1.04
CA SER A 250 7.57 -18.17 0.32
C SER A 250 8.26 -19.06 1.35
N LYS A 251 8.38 -20.38 1.09
CA LYS A 251 9.09 -21.33 1.96
C LYS A 251 10.61 -21.24 1.85
N LYS A 252 11.14 -20.59 0.81
CA LYS A 252 12.59 -20.45 0.60
C LYS A 252 13.13 -19.30 1.45
N ALA A 253 14.25 -19.53 2.12
CA ALA A 253 14.95 -18.49 2.87
C ALA A 253 15.37 -17.33 1.95
N ALA A 254 15.28 -16.11 2.48
CA ALA A 254 15.76 -14.89 1.82
C ALA A 254 16.06 -13.81 2.88
N GLY A 255 16.68 -12.71 2.46
CA GLY A 255 16.88 -11.54 3.30
C GLY A 255 15.56 -10.93 3.78
N LYS A 256 15.61 -10.16 4.86
CA LYS A 256 14.44 -9.45 5.42
C LYS A 256 13.86 -8.46 4.40
N ALA A 257 12.53 -8.37 4.31
CA ALA A 257 11.81 -7.33 3.57
C ALA A 257 10.95 -6.45 4.48
N LEU A 258 10.20 -7.05 5.41
CA LEU A 258 9.34 -6.35 6.37
C LEU A 258 9.61 -6.84 7.82
N PRO A 259 9.33 -6.02 8.85
CA PRO A 259 8.93 -4.62 8.75
C PRO A 259 10.10 -3.74 8.28
N CYS A 260 9.69 -2.68 7.59
CA CYS A 260 10.41 -1.45 7.33
C CYS A 260 9.72 -0.35 8.17
#